data_AF-A0A2S8Z6H5-F1
#
_entry.id   AF-A0A2S8Z6H5-F1
#
_cell.length_a   1.000
_cell.length_b   1.000
_cell.length_c   1.000
_cell.angle_alpha   90.00
_cell.angle_beta   90.00
_cell.angle_gamma   90.00
#
_symmetry.space_group_name_H-M   'P 1'
#
loop_
_entity.id
_entity.type
_entity.pdbx_description
1 polymer ?
#
loop_
_entity_poly.entity_id
_entity_poly.type
_entity_poly.pdbx_seq_one_letter_code
_entity_poly.pdbx_strand_id
1 'polypeptide(L)' 'MSTPFPPVPPLPADDDADAVPTRDVDGERVLDPDIDDDAVDSAEADRLAAEVGDPDDDTTT' A
#
# COMPACT_ATOMS: atom_id res chain seq x y z
N MET A 1 -27.52 2.61 29.64
CA MET A 1 -26.50 1.55 29.75
C MET A 1 -25.73 1.53 28.44
N SER A 2 -24.39 1.66 28.48
CA SER A 2 -23.55 1.61 27.28
C SER A 2 -23.06 0.18 27.07
N THR A 3 -23.29 -0.41 25.91
CA THR A 3 -22.74 -1.70 25.53
C THR A 3 -21.30 -1.52 25.05
N PRO A 4 -20.33 -2.31 25.56
CA PRO A 4 -18.95 -2.26 25.08
C PRO A 4 -18.85 -2.74 23.64
N PHE A 5 -17.93 -2.15 22.88
CA PHE A 5 -17.65 -2.59 21.50
C PHE A 5 -17.09 -4.02 21.49
N PRO A 6 -17.44 -4.82 20.46
CA PRO A 6 -16.90 -6.16 20.30
C PRO A 6 -15.38 -6.13 20.04
N PRO A 7 -14.65 -7.21 20.41
CA PRO A 7 -13.22 -7.31 20.12
C PRO A 7 -12.96 -7.35 18.61
N VAL A 8 -11.90 -6.67 18.18
CA VAL A 8 -11.47 -6.61 16.77
C VAL A 8 -10.86 -7.97 16.37
N PRO A 9 -11.27 -8.58 15.25
CA PRO A 9 -10.66 -9.80 14.74
C PRO A 9 -9.21 -9.57 14.29
N PRO A 10 -8.34 -10.60 14.32
CA PRO A 10 -6.97 -10.48 13.82
C PRO A 10 -6.96 -10.23 12.32
N LEU A 11 -6.09 -9.31 11.87
CA LEU A 11 -5.86 -9.05 10.46
C LEU A 11 -5.12 -10.24 9.83
N PRO A 12 -5.42 -10.59 8.56
CA PRO A 12 -4.64 -11.57 7.82
C PRO A 12 -3.18 -11.13 7.73
N ALA A 13 -2.25 -12.09 7.69
CA ALA A 13 -0.84 -11.79 7.49
C ALA A 13 -0.63 -11.27 6.05
N ASP A 14 -0.11 -10.06 5.93
CA ASP A 14 0.23 -9.42 4.66
C ASP A 14 1.40 -10.18 4.00
N ASP A 15 1.09 -11.05 3.05
CA ASP A 15 2.06 -11.72 2.19
C ASP A 15 2.00 -11.00 0.82
N ASP A 16 2.72 -9.86 0.72
CA ASP A 16 3.11 -9.14 -0.50
C ASP A 16 2.09 -9.11 -1.68
N ALA A 17 0.80 -8.94 -1.40
CA ALA A 17 -0.24 -9.02 -2.43
C ALA A 17 -0.55 -7.68 -3.14
N ASP A 18 -0.02 -6.56 -2.61
CA ASP A 18 -0.51 -5.20 -2.94
C ASP A 18 0.55 -4.29 -3.60
N ALA A 19 1.44 -4.85 -4.41
CA ALA A 19 2.32 -4.02 -5.23
C ALA A 19 1.51 -3.31 -6.33
N VAL A 20 1.34 -1.99 -6.21
CA VAL A 20 0.69 -1.15 -7.23
C VAL A 20 1.30 -1.45 -8.60
N PRO A 21 0.50 -1.82 -9.61
CA PRO A 21 1.02 -2.22 -10.92
C PRO A 21 1.81 -1.09 -11.60
N THR A 22 3.10 -1.36 -11.82
CA THR A 22 4.04 -0.42 -12.43
C THR A 22 4.85 -1.11 -13.52
N ARG A 23 5.30 -0.34 -14.52
CA ARG A 23 6.15 -0.79 -15.62
C ARG A 23 7.37 0.11 -15.78
N ASP A 24 8.45 -0.45 -16.32
CA ASP A 24 9.64 0.33 -16.72
C ASP A 24 9.45 0.91 -18.12
N VAL A 25 9.51 2.24 -18.24
CA VAL A 25 9.52 2.98 -19.51
C VAL A 25 10.75 3.87 -19.52
N ASP A 26 11.63 3.68 -20.51
CA ASP A 26 12.88 4.43 -20.66
C ASP A 26 13.80 4.43 -19.42
N GLY A 27 13.71 3.38 -18.59
CA GLY A 27 14.48 3.23 -17.35
C GLY A 27 13.87 3.94 -16.14
N GLU A 28 12.64 4.41 -16.25
CA GLU A 28 11.86 4.99 -15.15
C GLU A 28 10.63 4.12 -14.84
N ARG A 29 10.40 3.89 -13.54
CA ARG A 29 9.23 3.14 -13.06
C ARG A 29 8.02 4.06 -13.09
N VAL A 30 7.07 3.76 -13.98
CA VAL A 30 5.82 4.51 -14.16
C VAL A 30 4.62 3.62 -13.88
N LEU A 31 3.48 4.23 -13.54
CA LEU A 31 2.20 3.53 -13.44
C LEU A 31 1.86 2.88 -14.79
N ASP A 32 1.29 1.67 -14.73
CA ASP A 32 0.91 0.91 -15.91
C ASP A 32 -0.48 1.37 -16.43
N PRO A 33 -0.59 2.11 -17.54
CA PRO A 33 -1.88 2.58 -18.07
C PRO A 33 -2.77 1.50 -18.69
N ASP A 34 -2.27 0.27 -18.88
CA ASP A 34 -3.06 -0.85 -19.39
C ASP A 34 -3.76 -1.60 -18.24
N ILE A 35 -3.45 -1.26 -16.98
CA ILE A 35 -4.13 -1.75 -15.80
C ILE A 35 -5.27 -0.80 -15.42
N ASP A 36 -6.41 -1.40 -15.08
CA ASP A 36 -7.61 -0.71 -14.61
C ASP A 36 -7.36 -0.08 -13.23
N ASP A 37 -7.39 1.25 -13.15
CA ASP A 37 -7.14 2.01 -11.92
C ASP A 37 -8.33 1.96 -10.96
N ASP A 38 -9.55 1.73 -11.48
CA ASP A 38 -10.74 1.53 -10.65
C ASP A 38 -10.66 0.22 -9.84
N ALA A 39 -9.76 -0.69 -10.21
CA ALA A 39 -9.50 -1.94 -9.47
C ALA A 39 -8.52 -1.76 -8.30
N VAL A 40 -7.91 -0.58 -8.12
CA VAL A 40 -6.96 -0.31 -7.03
C VAL A 40 -7.71 0.08 -5.75
N ASP A 41 -7.41 -0.57 -4.62
CA ASP A 41 -7.97 -0.18 -3.31
C ASP A 41 -7.30 1.10 -2.79
N SER A 42 -8.00 2.23 -2.90
CA SER A 42 -7.48 3.53 -2.45
C SER A 42 -7.19 3.57 -0.95
N ALA A 43 -7.92 2.81 -0.14
CA ALA A 43 -7.68 2.77 1.30
C ALA A 43 -6.34 2.09 1.62
N GLU A 44 -5.98 1.07 0.84
CA GLU A 44 -4.68 0.41 0.95
C GLU A 44 -3.55 1.30 0.39
N ALA A 45 -3.80 1.96 -0.74
CA ALA A 45 -2.84 2.90 -1.31
C ALA A 45 -2.48 4.05 -0.34
N ASP A 46 -3.48 4.61 0.36
CA ASP A 46 -3.26 5.65 1.38
C ASP A 46 -2.46 5.10 2.58
N ARG A 47 -2.67 3.84 2.96
CA ARG A 47 -1.87 3.18 4.01
C ARG A 47 -0.41 3.07 3.58
N LEU A 48 -0.15 2.55 2.38
CA LEU A 48 1.21 2.42 1.82
C LEU A 48 1.90 3.78 1.71
N ALA A 49 1.18 4.81 1.24
CA ALA A 49 1.73 6.17 1.15
C ALA A 49 2.06 6.76 2.52
N ALA A 50 1.27 6.45 3.56
CA ALA A 50 1.56 6.85 4.93
C ALA A 50 2.76 6.10 5.54
N GLU A 51 3.00 4.85 5.13
CA GLU A 51 4.14 4.03 5.56
C GLU A 51 5.45 4.42 4.85
N VAL A 52 5.39 4.76 3.57
CA VAL A 52 6.54 5.20 2.75
C VAL A 52 6.97 6.65 3.05
N GLY A 53 6.36 7.28 4.06
CA GLY A 53 6.64 8.65 4.50
C GLY A 53 7.97 8.88 5.22
N ASP A 54 8.90 7.92 5.26
CA ASP A 54 10.27 8.13 5.75
C ASP A 54 11.30 8.05 4.61
N PRO A 55 11.53 9.16 3.88
CA PRO A 55 12.57 9.25 2.85
C PRO A 55 14.01 9.34 3.40
N ASP A 56 14.25 9.02 4.68
CA ASP A 56 15.53 9.22 5.37
C ASP A 56 16.15 7.95 6.01
N ASP A 57 15.85 6.74 5.52
CA ASP A 57 16.69 5.55 5.80
C ASP A 57 17.75 5.33 4.70
N ASP A 58 18.54 6.38 4.44
CA ASP A 58 19.88 6.24 3.86
C ASP A 58 20.87 6.00 5.00
N THR A 59 20.78 4.83 5.65
CA THR A 59 21.81 4.37 6.58
C THR A 59 23.04 3.93 5.79
N THR A 60 23.90 4.90 5.50
CA THR A 60 25.31 4.68 5.12
C THR A 60 25.96 3.62 6.03
N THR A 61 26.44 2.51 5.47
CA THR A 61 27.48 1.64 6.06
C THR A 61 28.36 1.04 4.98
#